data_AF-A0A7J7NRS0-F1
#
_entry.id   AF-A0A7J7NRS0-F1
#
_cell.length_a   1.000
_cell.length_b   1.000
_cell.length_c   1.000
_cell.angle_alpha   90.00
_cell.angle_beta   90.00
_cell.angle_gamma   90.00
#
_symmetry.space_group_name_H-M   'P 1'
#
loop_
_entity.id
_entity.type
_entity.pdbx_description
1 polymer ?
#
loop_
_entity_poly.entity_id
_entity_poly.type
_entity_poly.pdbx_seq_one_letter_code
_entity_poly.pdbx_strand_id
1 'polypeptide(L)'
;MFLSSFSSSTTQQASDIYSTDFHTLAITTMEIIAPPVINLAKSAAVPAYRHIGYLFRYKKYVNDLHRKVEDDLLRLENDVNGRVNLARDNGDVIHEVVQQWIVEVDKVRDEVAEMCRQAGKINSCFKGWGSSRYRLGKKSSKKIAIVEDLLTEGRSFSIAANHAPVPPRAVEHLDAFTSRKAIKKELIQVLADGKTNLVGVYGMEGVGKTSLVKEVRQEVEKFKLFDKVVSVTVSQNPDLKGIQRQIAENLDMKIEEESIPIRAARLSKRLKQEKSILLILDGVWTRLELAEVGIIPYTDGQNTCKVLITSRNLDVCYSMGTTKNIEIQGLCYV
;
A
#
# COMPACT_ATOMS: atom_id res chain seq x y z
N MET A 1 -54.15 -93.48 26.66
CA MET A 1 -52.81 -92.87 26.48
C MET A 1 -52.82 -91.69 25.49
N PHE A 2 -53.93 -90.94 25.35
CA PHE A 2 -54.06 -89.88 24.33
C PHE A 2 -54.34 -88.46 24.86
N LEU A 3 -54.51 -88.28 26.18
CA LEU A 3 -54.82 -86.96 26.76
C LEU A 3 -53.61 -86.23 27.37
N SER A 4 -52.47 -86.91 27.57
CA SER A 4 -51.25 -86.28 28.11
C SER A 4 -50.42 -85.55 27.05
N SER A 5 -50.57 -85.91 25.77
CA SER A 5 -49.76 -85.32 24.68
C SER A 5 -50.33 -84.00 24.15
N PHE A 6 -51.63 -83.72 24.37
CA PHE A 6 -52.28 -82.51 23.86
C PHE A 6 -52.03 -81.29 24.77
N SER A 7 -52.14 -81.46 26.09
CA SER A 7 -51.89 -80.40 27.08
C SER A 7 -50.44 -79.90 27.07
N SER A 8 -49.47 -80.81 26.90
CA SER A 8 -48.06 -80.44 26.81
C SER A 8 -47.75 -79.63 25.55
N SER A 9 -48.39 -79.94 24.43
CA SER A 9 -48.17 -79.24 23.15
C SER A 9 -48.72 -77.80 23.18
N THR A 10 -49.91 -77.58 23.75
CA THR A 10 -50.52 -76.23 23.82
C THR A 10 -49.80 -75.31 24.82
N THR A 11 -49.28 -75.88 25.92
CA THR A 11 -48.52 -75.12 26.92
C THR A 11 -47.12 -74.76 26.41
N GLN A 12 -46.48 -75.67 25.67
CA GLN A 12 -45.23 -75.40 24.95
C GLN A 12 -45.42 -74.33 23.88
N GLN A 13 -46.49 -74.44 23.08
CA GLN A 13 -46.80 -73.48 22.02
C GLN A 13 -47.14 -72.08 22.58
N ALA A 14 -47.81 -72.00 23.72
CA ALA A 14 -48.06 -70.72 24.41
C ALA A 14 -46.77 -70.13 25.00
N SER A 15 -45.92 -70.93 25.66
CA SER A 15 -44.62 -70.43 26.18
C SER A 15 -43.70 -69.97 25.07
N ASP A 16 -43.73 -70.66 23.93
CA ASP A 16 -42.95 -70.30 22.76
C ASP A 16 -43.48 -68.99 22.15
N ILE A 17 -44.79 -68.78 22.04
CA ILE A 17 -45.37 -67.50 21.58
C ILE A 17 -45.01 -66.34 22.52
N TYR A 18 -45.18 -66.50 23.83
CA TYR A 18 -44.83 -65.44 24.80
C TYR A 18 -43.32 -65.15 24.82
N SER A 19 -42.48 -66.16 24.67
CA SER A 19 -41.02 -66.00 24.55
C SER A 19 -40.64 -65.29 23.25
N THR A 20 -41.28 -65.66 22.13
CA THR A 20 -41.04 -65.04 20.81
C THR A 20 -41.49 -63.58 20.81
N ASP A 21 -42.62 -63.25 21.45
CA ASP A 21 -43.11 -61.88 21.57
C ASP A 21 -42.23 -61.02 22.48
N PHE A 22 -41.73 -61.56 23.60
CA PHE A 22 -40.79 -60.84 24.46
C PHE A 22 -39.44 -60.61 23.77
N HIS A 23 -38.93 -61.62 23.05
CA HIS A 23 -37.72 -61.49 22.25
C HIS A 23 -37.90 -60.47 21.12
N THR A 24 -39.04 -60.51 20.41
CA THR A 24 -39.34 -59.58 19.31
C THR A 24 -39.52 -58.15 19.82
N LEU A 25 -40.16 -57.97 20.99
CA LEU A 25 -40.31 -56.68 21.65
C LEU A 25 -38.96 -56.14 22.14
N ALA A 26 -38.09 -56.99 22.67
CA ALA A 26 -36.74 -56.61 23.09
C ALA A 26 -35.85 -56.21 21.89
N ILE A 27 -35.97 -56.92 20.76
CA ILE A 27 -35.24 -56.61 19.51
C ILE A 27 -35.74 -55.28 18.95
N THR A 28 -37.05 -55.10 18.80
CA THR A 28 -37.63 -53.85 18.26
C THR A 28 -37.38 -52.63 19.15
N THR A 29 -37.43 -52.78 20.48
CA THR A 29 -37.05 -51.69 21.39
C THR A 29 -35.56 -51.35 21.31
N MET A 30 -34.68 -52.34 21.17
CA MET A 30 -33.25 -52.12 20.90
C MET A 30 -33.01 -51.42 19.55
N GLU A 31 -33.73 -51.79 18.50
CA GLU A 31 -33.61 -51.17 17.16
C GLU A 31 -34.06 -49.70 17.14
N ILE A 32 -35.04 -49.33 17.97
CA ILE A 32 -35.52 -47.95 18.09
C ILE A 32 -34.57 -47.11 18.97
N ILE A 33 -34.05 -47.67 20.06
CA ILE A 33 -33.27 -46.92 21.06
C ILE A 33 -31.77 -46.86 20.69
N ALA A 34 -31.22 -47.89 20.05
CA ALA A 34 -29.78 -47.96 19.75
C ALA A 34 -29.29 -46.87 18.78
N PRO A 35 -29.97 -46.54 17.66
CA PRO A 35 -29.46 -45.53 16.72
C PRO A 35 -29.35 -44.12 17.32
N PRO A 36 -30.33 -43.59 18.08
CA PRO A 36 -30.20 -42.32 18.80
C PRO A 36 -29.07 -42.34 19.83
N VAL A 37 -28.91 -43.43 20.59
CA VAL A 37 -27.84 -43.56 21.61
C VAL A 37 -26.47 -43.63 20.95
N ILE A 38 -26.31 -44.38 19.86
CA ILE A 38 -25.07 -44.46 19.08
C ILE A 38 -24.76 -43.10 18.45
N ASN A 39 -25.76 -42.39 17.92
CA ASN A 39 -25.57 -41.05 17.35
C ASN A 39 -25.21 -40.03 18.42
N LEU A 40 -25.83 -40.10 19.60
CA LEU A 40 -25.49 -39.26 20.75
C LEU A 40 -24.06 -39.55 21.24
N ALA A 41 -23.69 -40.83 21.37
CA ALA A 41 -22.34 -41.27 21.74
C ALA A 41 -21.30 -40.82 20.70
N LYS A 42 -21.58 -40.95 19.40
CA LYS A 42 -20.73 -40.44 18.32
C LYS A 42 -20.62 -38.92 18.35
N SER A 43 -21.73 -38.21 18.58
CA SER A 43 -21.78 -36.74 18.65
C SER A 43 -21.01 -36.19 19.86
N ALA A 44 -20.98 -36.93 20.98
CA ALA A 44 -20.23 -36.58 22.19
C ALA A 44 -18.76 -37.04 22.12
N ALA A 45 -18.48 -38.15 21.42
CA ALA A 45 -17.14 -38.69 21.26
C ALA A 45 -16.24 -37.76 20.45
N VAL A 46 -16.73 -37.18 19.34
CA VAL A 46 -15.94 -36.25 18.50
C VAL A 46 -15.39 -35.05 19.29
N PRO A 47 -16.19 -34.29 20.07
CA PRO A 47 -15.66 -33.23 20.94
C PRO A 47 -14.80 -33.78 22.08
N ALA A 48 -15.10 -34.94 22.66
CA ALA A 48 -14.27 -35.56 23.71
C ALA A 48 -12.87 -35.95 23.20
N TYR A 49 -12.77 -36.58 22.03
CA TYR A 49 -11.50 -36.93 21.37
C TYR A 49 -10.70 -35.68 20.99
N ARG A 50 -11.38 -34.60 20.58
CA ARG A 50 -10.75 -33.30 20.31
C ARG A 50 -10.11 -32.72 21.57
N HIS A 51 -10.81 -32.78 22.70
CA HIS A 51 -10.32 -32.28 23.99
C HIS A 51 -9.17 -33.12 24.58
N ILE A 52 -9.25 -34.45 24.49
CA ILE A 52 -8.16 -35.37 24.86
C ILE A 52 -6.95 -35.15 23.94
N GLY A 53 -7.19 -34.89 22.66
CA GLY A 53 -6.16 -34.56 21.68
C GLY A 53 -5.30 -33.36 22.08
N TYR A 54 -5.90 -32.30 22.63
CA TYR A 54 -5.14 -31.13 23.09
C TYR A 54 -4.18 -31.43 24.25
N LEU A 55 -4.49 -32.45 25.06
CA LEU A 55 -3.73 -32.79 26.27
C LEU A 55 -2.52 -33.68 25.94
N PHE A 56 -2.69 -34.64 25.03
CA PHE A 56 -1.64 -35.60 24.65
C PHE A 56 -0.84 -35.20 23.42
N ARG A 57 -1.41 -34.41 22.49
CA ARG A 57 -0.75 -33.98 21.23
C ARG A 57 -0.35 -32.51 21.22
N TYR A 58 -0.27 -31.85 22.38
CA TYR A 58 0.06 -30.42 22.45
C TYR A 58 1.38 -30.07 21.76
N LYS A 59 2.44 -30.89 21.89
CA LYS A 59 3.72 -30.69 21.19
C LYS A 59 3.55 -30.72 19.68
N LYS A 60 2.73 -31.63 19.16
CA LYS A 60 2.39 -31.69 17.73
C LYS A 60 1.72 -30.39 17.30
N TYR A 61 0.70 -29.91 18.03
CA TYR A 61 0.03 -28.65 17.70
C TYR A 61 0.95 -27.42 17.79
N VAL A 62 1.86 -27.37 18.77
CA VAL A 62 2.83 -26.28 18.90
C VAL A 62 3.84 -26.32 17.76
N ASN A 63 4.35 -27.50 17.40
CA ASN A 63 5.30 -27.66 16.29
C ASN A 63 4.64 -27.38 14.94
N ASP A 64 3.41 -27.86 14.71
CA ASP A 64 2.65 -27.60 13.49
C ASP A 64 2.36 -26.10 13.33
N LEU A 65 2.04 -25.41 14.44
CA LEU A 65 1.85 -23.96 14.46
C LEU A 65 3.16 -23.21 14.18
N HIS A 66 4.25 -23.58 14.85
CA HIS A 66 5.55 -22.97 14.65
C HIS A 66 6.02 -23.09 13.20
N ARG A 67 5.91 -24.30 12.63
CA ARG A 67 6.25 -24.56 11.23
C ARG A 67 5.43 -23.70 10.26
N LYS A 68 4.11 -23.61 10.47
CA LYS A 68 3.25 -22.76 9.62
C LYS A 68 3.62 -21.28 9.70
N VAL A 69 4.00 -20.78 10.88
CA VAL A 69 4.44 -19.39 11.03
C VAL A 69 5.78 -19.18 10.32
N GLU A 70 6.78 -20.02 10.60
CA GLU A 70 8.14 -19.86 10.07
C GLU A 70 8.24 -20.13 8.55
N ASP A 71 7.62 -21.21 8.07
CA ASP A 71 7.78 -21.64 6.68
C ASP A 71 6.80 -20.94 5.73
N ASP A 72 5.55 -20.70 6.16
CA ASP A 72 4.50 -20.21 5.27
C ASP A 72 4.22 -18.72 5.50
N LEU A 73 3.97 -18.32 6.75
CA LEU A 73 3.54 -16.96 7.07
C LEU A 73 4.68 -15.95 6.90
N LEU A 74 5.90 -16.25 7.37
CA LEU A 74 7.06 -15.37 7.17
C LEU A 74 7.43 -15.23 5.70
N ARG A 75 7.34 -16.31 4.91
CA ARG A 75 7.59 -16.22 3.46
C ARG A 75 6.59 -15.31 2.78
N LEU A 76 5.30 -15.45 3.14
CA LEU A 76 4.24 -14.59 2.61
C LEU A 76 4.39 -13.14 3.10
N GLU A 77 4.75 -12.93 4.36
CA GLU A 77 5.04 -11.61 4.92
C GLU A 77 6.18 -10.92 4.18
N ASN A 78 7.28 -11.64 3.91
CA ASN A 78 8.40 -11.11 3.13
C ASN A 78 8.00 -10.74 1.70
N ASP A 79 7.18 -11.57 1.04
CA ASP A 79 6.64 -11.28 -0.28
C ASP A 79 5.72 -10.04 -0.25
N VAL A 80 4.78 -9.97 0.70
CA VAL A 80 3.89 -8.83 0.90
C VAL A 80 4.70 -7.56 1.20
N ASN A 81 5.70 -7.63 2.08
CA ASN A 81 6.58 -6.51 2.39
C ASN A 81 7.42 -6.07 1.19
N GLY A 82 7.92 -7.00 0.37
CA GLY A 82 8.61 -6.69 -0.88
C GLY A 82 7.71 -5.92 -1.84
N ARG A 83 6.46 -6.38 -2.00
CA ARG A 83 5.46 -5.70 -2.84
C ARG A 83 5.03 -4.34 -2.25
N VAL A 84 4.93 -4.23 -0.92
CA VAL A 84 4.67 -2.97 -0.20
C VAL A 84 5.81 -1.98 -0.38
N ASN A 85 7.07 -2.42 -0.31
CA ASN A 85 8.22 -1.56 -0.53
C ASN A 85 8.28 -1.06 -1.98
N LEU A 86 8.03 -1.95 -2.95
CA LEU A 86 7.94 -1.56 -4.36
C LEU A 86 6.82 -0.54 -4.61
N ALA A 87 5.65 -0.73 -3.99
CA ALA A 87 4.54 0.21 -4.06
C ALA A 87 4.90 1.57 -3.40
N ARG A 88 5.59 1.55 -2.26
CA ARG A 88 6.11 2.77 -1.62
C ARG A 88 7.12 3.51 -2.49
N ASP A 89 8.05 2.80 -3.12
CA ASP A 89 9.06 3.37 -4.03
C ASP A 89 8.41 4.00 -5.27
N ASN A 90 7.30 3.43 -5.74
CA ASN A 90 6.49 3.97 -6.84
C ASN A 90 5.54 5.09 -6.41
N GLY A 91 5.47 5.43 -5.12
CA GLY A 91 4.61 6.48 -4.58
C GLY A 91 3.15 6.06 -4.38
N ASP A 92 2.85 4.77 -4.39
CA ASP A 92 1.51 4.22 -4.17
C ASP A 92 1.14 4.15 -2.68
N VAL A 93 -0.15 4.31 -2.38
CA VAL A 93 -0.68 4.21 -1.02
C VAL A 93 -1.03 2.76 -0.72
N ILE A 94 -0.41 2.21 0.32
CA ILE A 94 -0.69 0.85 0.79
C ILE A 94 -2.05 0.83 1.49
N HIS A 95 -2.93 -0.07 1.05
CA HIS A 95 -4.22 -0.28 1.70
C HIS A 95 -4.05 -0.56 3.21
N GLU A 96 -4.86 0.09 4.04
CA GLU A 96 -4.79 -0.03 5.50
C GLU A 96 -4.91 -1.48 5.97
N VAL A 97 -5.73 -2.29 5.30
CA VAL A 97 -5.88 -3.73 5.57
C VAL A 97 -4.54 -4.48 5.49
N VAL A 98 -3.65 -4.10 4.57
CA VAL A 98 -2.32 -4.71 4.43
C VAL A 98 -1.42 -4.30 5.60
N GLN A 99 -1.51 -3.06 6.08
CA GLN A 99 -0.73 -2.58 7.23
C GLN A 99 -1.18 -3.24 8.53
N GLN A 100 -2.50 -3.35 8.72
CA GLN A 100 -3.08 -4.04 9.88
C GLN A 100 -2.69 -5.53 9.87
N TRP A 101 -2.73 -6.17 8.71
CA TRP A 101 -2.31 -7.56 8.53
C TRP A 101 -0.84 -7.78 8.95
N ILE A 102 0.10 -6.91 8.53
CA ILE A 102 1.52 -7.02 8.93
C ILE A 102 1.67 -6.95 10.47
N VAL A 103 1.00 -5.99 11.11
CA VAL A 103 1.02 -5.86 12.59
C VAL A 103 0.44 -7.10 13.26
N GLU A 104 -0.60 -7.69 12.69
CA GLU A 104 -1.23 -8.89 13.22
C GLU A 104 -0.34 -10.14 13.04
N VAL A 105 0.40 -10.22 11.93
CA VAL A 105 1.43 -11.25 11.70
C VAL A 105 2.56 -11.14 12.75
N ASP A 106 3.09 -9.94 12.98
CA ASP A 106 4.13 -9.69 13.99
C ASP A 106 3.66 -10.13 15.39
N LYS A 107 2.44 -9.76 15.77
CA LYS A 107 1.85 -10.17 17.06
C LYS A 107 1.68 -11.68 17.16
N VAL A 108 1.21 -12.33 16.09
CA VAL A 108 1.06 -13.79 16.07
C VAL A 108 2.41 -14.48 16.21
N ARG A 109 3.46 -13.98 15.54
CA ARG A 109 4.83 -14.48 15.66
C ARG A 109 5.34 -14.40 17.10
N ASP A 110 5.23 -13.24 17.74
CA ASP A 110 5.68 -13.05 19.13
C ASP A 110 4.96 -13.98 20.10
N GLU A 111 3.64 -14.13 19.93
CA GLU A 111 2.85 -15.04 20.75
C GLU A 111 3.21 -16.52 20.51
N VAL A 112 3.57 -16.91 19.28
CA VAL A 112 4.02 -18.27 18.96
C VAL A 112 5.41 -18.54 19.53
N ALA A 113 6.34 -17.59 19.44
CA ALA A 113 7.66 -17.69 20.06
C ALA A 113 7.57 -17.94 21.57
N GLU A 114 6.70 -17.21 22.26
CA GLU A 114 6.45 -17.40 23.69
C GLU A 114 5.80 -18.77 23.99
N MET A 115 4.89 -19.24 23.13
CA MET A 115 4.30 -20.57 23.27
C MET A 115 5.31 -21.70 23.06
N CYS A 116 6.24 -21.57 22.11
CA CYS A 116 7.35 -22.50 21.90
C CYS A 116 8.25 -22.55 23.14
N ARG A 117 8.58 -21.37 23.71
CA ARG A 117 9.34 -21.27 24.97
C ARG A 117 8.63 -21.94 26.15
N GLN A 118 7.32 -21.73 26.28
CA GLN A 118 6.51 -22.39 27.31
C GLN A 118 6.46 -23.90 27.12
N ALA A 119 6.32 -24.38 25.88
CA ALA A 119 6.31 -25.81 25.57
C ALA A 119 7.65 -26.50 25.91
N GLY A 120 8.78 -25.81 25.69
CA GLY A 120 10.12 -26.31 26.06
C GLY A 120 10.34 -26.44 27.57
N LYS A 121 9.63 -25.63 28.38
CA LYS A 121 9.73 -25.65 29.85
C LYS A 121 8.82 -26.67 30.54
N ILE A 122 7.95 -27.34 29.80
CA ILE A 122 7.04 -28.35 30.35
C ILE A 122 7.84 -29.64 30.66
N ASN A 123 8.32 -29.76 31.90
CA ASN A 123 9.11 -30.89 32.40
C ASN A 123 8.27 -31.92 33.20
N SER A 124 8.65 -33.19 33.17
CA SER A 124 7.81 -34.39 33.33
C SER A 124 7.16 -34.71 34.69
N CYS A 125 7.10 -33.80 35.67
CA CYS A 125 6.68 -34.17 37.02
C CYS A 125 5.51 -33.35 37.62
N PHE A 126 4.81 -34.02 38.56
CA PHE A 126 3.40 -33.87 38.92
C PHE A 126 3.03 -32.59 39.72
N LYS A 127 2.26 -31.70 39.07
CA LYS A 127 0.99 -31.04 39.49
C LYS A 127 0.75 -29.85 38.54
N GLY A 128 -0.38 -29.83 37.83
CA GLY A 128 -0.69 -28.79 36.83
C GLY A 128 -0.28 -29.08 35.37
N TRP A 129 0.39 -30.22 35.14
CA TRP A 129 0.87 -30.68 33.83
C TRP A 129 -0.25 -30.89 32.80
N GLY A 130 -1.34 -31.58 33.16
CA GLY A 130 -2.48 -31.80 32.27
C GLY A 130 -3.15 -30.49 31.83
N SER A 131 -3.35 -29.57 32.78
CA SER A 131 -3.96 -28.27 32.53
C SER A 131 -3.08 -27.38 31.63
N SER A 132 -1.77 -27.34 31.87
CA SER A 132 -0.83 -26.57 31.04
C SER A 132 -0.71 -27.13 29.62
N ARG A 133 -0.64 -28.46 29.47
CA ARG A 133 -0.62 -29.13 28.16
C ARG A 133 -1.92 -28.93 27.38
N TYR A 134 -3.06 -29.15 28.03
CA TYR A 134 -4.37 -28.90 27.45
C TYR A 134 -4.53 -27.45 27.01
N ARG A 135 -4.14 -26.49 27.86
CA ARG A 135 -4.22 -25.05 27.56
C ARG A 135 -3.36 -24.69 26.36
N LEU A 136 -2.12 -25.17 26.29
CA LEU A 136 -1.23 -24.94 25.15
C LEU A 136 -1.74 -25.62 23.87
N GLY A 137 -2.16 -26.88 23.94
CA GLY A 137 -2.68 -27.59 22.77
C GLY A 137 -3.94 -26.94 22.20
N LYS A 138 -4.88 -26.54 23.07
CA LYS A 138 -6.10 -25.82 22.68
C LYS A 138 -5.78 -24.43 22.12
N LYS A 139 -4.88 -23.67 22.75
CA LYS A 139 -4.46 -22.35 22.27
C LYS A 139 -3.75 -22.45 20.91
N SER A 140 -2.89 -23.46 20.74
CA SER A 140 -2.18 -23.69 19.48
C SER A 140 -3.12 -24.05 18.35
N SER A 141 -4.08 -24.95 18.61
CA SER A 141 -5.10 -25.30 17.61
C SER A 141 -5.95 -24.10 17.17
N LYS A 142 -6.29 -23.19 18.09
CA LYS A 142 -6.99 -21.94 17.72
C LYS A 142 -6.11 -21.02 16.88
N LYS A 143 -4.84 -20.87 17.24
CA LYS A 143 -3.90 -20.05 16.49
C LYS A 143 -3.58 -20.60 15.10
N ILE A 144 -3.60 -21.92 14.91
CA ILE A 144 -3.44 -22.51 13.58
C ILE A 144 -4.54 -22.00 12.64
N ALA A 145 -5.79 -21.91 13.10
CA ALA A 145 -6.88 -21.34 12.29
C ALA A 145 -6.64 -19.86 11.98
N ILE A 146 -6.22 -19.06 12.98
CA ILE A 146 -5.87 -17.64 12.77
C ILE A 146 -4.75 -17.49 11.73
N VAL A 147 -3.71 -18.35 11.79
CA VAL A 147 -2.63 -18.35 10.80
C VAL A 147 -3.13 -18.75 9.41
N GLU A 148 -4.06 -19.69 9.30
CA GLU A 148 -4.69 -20.06 8.02
C GLU A 148 -5.53 -18.90 7.44
N ASP A 149 -6.25 -18.16 8.28
CA ASP A 149 -7.01 -16.98 7.88
C ASP A 149 -6.06 -15.87 7.39
N LEU A 150 -4.99 -15.57 8.15
CA LEU A 150 -3.95 -14.62 7.75
C LEU A 150 -3.25 -15.02 6.45
N LEU A 151 -2.94 -16.31 6.27
CA LEU A 151 -2.36 -16.81 5.01
C LEU A 151 -3.33 -16.62 3.84
N THR A 152 -4.62 -16.82 4.06
CA THR A 152 -5.66 -16.63 3.03
C THR A 152 -5.79 -15.15 2.66
N GLU A 153 -5.86 -14.29 3.66
CA GLU A 153 -5.93 -12.84 3.51
C GLU A 153 -4.68 -12.29 2.78
N GLY A 154 -3.48 -12.64 3.24
CA GLY A 154 -2.21 -12.19 2.63
C GLY A 154 -2.03 -12.64 1.17
N ARG A 155 -2.54 -13.82 0.80
CA ARG A 155 -2.56 -14.31 -0.59
C ARG A 155 -3.60 -13.58 -1.45
N SER A 156 -4.67 -13.09 -0.85
CA SER A 156 -5.74 -12.38 -1.55
C SER A 156 -5.40 -10.93 -1.90
N PHE A 157 -4.33 -10.38 -1.31
CA PHE A 157 -3.86 -9.04 -1.62
C PHE A 157 -3.37 -8.95 -3.06
N SER A 158 -4.24 -8.48 -3.95
CA SER A 158 -3.82 -7.91 -5.23
C SER A 158 -3.27 -6.51 -4.95
N ILE A 159 -1.98 -6.27 -5.23
CA ILE A 159 -1.52 -4.88 -5.36
C ILE A 159 -2.00 -4.40 -6.74
N ALA A 160 -3.32 -4.22 -6.85
CA ALA A 160 -3.91 -3.55 -7.99
C ALA A 160 -3.65 -2.07 -7.78
N ALA A 161 -2.73 -1.54 -8.60
CA ALA A 161 -2.42 -0.12 -8.70
C ALA A 161 -3.71 0.68 -8.94
N ASN A 162 -4.24 1.26 -7.86
CA ASN A 162 -5.18 2.35 -7.95
C ASN A 162 -4.35 3.62 -7.75
N HIS A 163 -4.10 4.36 -8.83
CA HIS A 163 -3.74 5.76 -8.70
C HIS A 163 -4.90 6.46 -7.99
N ALA A 164 -4.75 6.70 -6.69
CA ALA A 164 -5.70 7.43 -5.88
C ALA A 164 -5.13 8.83 -5.53
N PRO A 165 -5.96 9.88 -5.58
CA PRO A 165 -5.55 11.26 -5.40
C PRO A 165 -5.09 11.51 -3.96
N VAL A 166 -3.98 12.23 -3.84
CA VAL A 166 -3.25 12.55 -2.60
C VAL A 166 -4.17 13.19 -1.53
N PRO A 167 -4.32 12.56 -0.34
CA PRO A 167 -4.71 13.24 0.89
C PRO A 167 -3.50 13.39 1.84
N PRO A 168 -3.43 14.47 2.64
CA PRO A 168 -2.23 14.80 3.41
C PRO A 168 -2.11 13.91 4.66
N ARG A 169 -0.96 13.28 4.88
CA ARG A 169 -0.64 12.60 6.15
C ARG A 169 0.35 13.45 6.95
N ALA A 170 -0.05 13.76 8.19
CA ALA A 170 0.73 14.53 9.13
C ALA A 170 1.83 13.69 9.78
N VAL A 171 3.09 14.08 9.58
CA VAL A 171 4.25 13.79 10.44
C VAL A 171 5.10 15.05 10.42
N GLU A 172 5.26 15.69 11.58
CA GLU A 172 6.06 16.92 11.86
C GLU A 172 6.18 17.91 10.69
N HIS A 173 5.03 18.25 10.10
CA HIS A 173 4.98 18.96 8.84
C HIS A 173 4.76 20.46 9.00
N LEU A 174 4.72 21.01 10.22
CA LEU A 174 4.32 22.40 10.39
C LEU A 174 5.36 23.34 9.77
N ASP A 175 6.66 23.13 10.01
CA ASP A 175 7.69 24.07 9.53
C ASP A 175 8.04 23.86 8.06
N ALA A 176 8.15 22.62 7.57
CA ALA A 176 8.44 22.36 6.16
C ALA A 176 7.24 22.61 5.23
N PHE A 177 6.01 22.35 5.68
CA PHE A 177 4.80 22.67 4.89
C PHE A 177 4.50 24.17 4.92
N THR A 178 4.70 24.83 6.08
CA THR A 178 4.60 26.29 6.17
C THR A 178 5.70 26.94 5.34
N SER A 179 6.92 26.41 5.36
CA SER A 179 8.02 26.85 4.49
C SER A 179 7.68 26.67 3.01
N ARG A 180 7.20 25.51 2.57
CA ARG A 180 6.80 25.32 1.15
C ARG A 180 5.63 26.20 0.72
N LYS A 181 4.61 26.38 1.57
CA LYS A 181 3.52 27.33 1.31
C LYS A 181 4.02 28.77 1.25
N ALA A 182 4.93 29.16 2.13
CA ALA A 182 5.55 30.48 2.15
C ALA A 182 6.41 30.70 0.90
N ILE A 183 7.25 29.74 0.53
CA ILE A 183 8.06 29.76 -0.70
C ILE A 183 7.17 29.86 -1.93
N LYS A 184 6.09 29.06 -2.00
CA LYS A 184 5.12 29.15 -3.11
C LYS A 184 4.51 30.55 -3.20
N LYS A 185 4.07 31.10 -2.07
CA LYS A 185 3.50 32.44 -1.98
C LYS A 185 4.52 33.51 -2.38
N GLU A 186 5.76 33.43 -1.89
CA GLU A 186 6.85 34.33 -2.26
C GLU A 186 7.10 34.25 -3.76
N LEU A 187 7.19 33.05 -4.33
CA LEU A 187 7.43 32.87 -5.76
C LEU A 187 6.29 33.46 -6.60
N ILE A 188 5.03 33.25 -6.22
CA ILE A 188 3.87 33.89 -6.88
C ILE A 188 3.94 35.42 -6.77
N GLN A 189 4.33 35.96 -5.60
CA GLN A 189 4.48 37.39 -5.41
C GLN A 189 5.60 37.98 -6.28
N VAL A 190 6.74 37.31 -6.37
CA VAL A 190 7.86 37.70 -7.25
C VAL A 190 7.45 37.64 -8.72
N LEU A 191 6.69 36.61 -9.11
CA LEU A 191 6.16 36.49 -10.47
C LEU A 191 5.12 37.57 -10.77
N ALA A 192 4.31 37.99 -9.81
CA ALA A 192 3.35 39.08 -9.97
C ALA A 192 4.00 40.49 -9.95
N ASP A 193 5.15 40.65 -9.29
CA ASP A 193 5.86 41.93 -9.20
C ASP A 193 6.46 42.35 -10.56
N GLY A 194 6.17 43.55 -11.06
CA GLY A 194 6.66 44.03 -12.37
C GLY A 194 8.18 44.23 -12.48
N LYS A 195 8.95 44.02 -11.40
CA LYS A 195 10.39 44.31 -11.35
C LYS A 195 11.31 43.20 -11.87
N THR A 196 10.89 41.94 -11.76
CA THR A 196 11.75 40.79 -12.08
C THR A 196 11.19 39.99 -13.25
N ASN A 197 11.99 39.85 -14.30
CA ASN A 197 11.64 39.10 -15.51
C ASN A 197 12.25 37.69 -15.55
N LEU A 198 13.29 37.42 -14.76
CA LEU A 198 13.97 36.13 -14.73
C LEU A 198 14.26 35.71 -13.28
N VAL A 199 13.62 34.62 -12.87
CA VAL A 199 13.60 34.09 -11.50
C VAL A 199 14.16 32.67 -11.49
N GLY A 200 15.05 32.37 -10.54
CA GLY A 200 15.62 31.05 -10.34
C GLY A 200 15.07 30.36 -9.10
N VAL A 201 14.76 29.07 -9.22
CA VAL A 201 14.46 28.19 -8.10
C VAL A 201 15.53 27.10 -8.06
N TYR A 202 16.28 27.01 -6.97
CA TYR A 202 17.40 26.07 -6.87
C TYR A 202 17.35 25.24 -5.60
N GLY A 203 18.14 24.18 -5.55
CA GLY A 203 18.21 23.27 -4.41
C GLY A 203 18.63 21.87 -4.82
N MET A 204 18.89 20.99 -3.84
CA MET A 204 19.37 19.62 -4.10
C MET A 204 18.39 18.78 -4.94
N GLU A 205 18.86 17.66 -5.48
CA GLU A 205 17.98 16.67 -6.10
C GLU A 205 16.93 16.14 -5.10
N GLY A 206 15.74 15.78 -5.58
CA GLY A 206 14.68 15.21 -4.73
C GLY A 206 13.94 16.21 -3.81
N VAL A 207 14.39 17.46 -3.68
CA VAL A 207 13.75 18.45 -2.77
C VAL A 207 12.36 18.93 -3.21
N GLY A 208 11.95 18.60 -4.44
CA GLY A 208 10.61 18.91 -4.96
C GLY A 208 10.47 20.21 -5.77
N LYS A 209 11.55 20.72 -6.39
CA LYS A 209 11.50 21.93 -7.25
C LYS A 209 10.46 21.84 -8.37
N THR A 210 10.49 20.76 -9.15
CA THR A 210 9.50 20.50 -10.21
C THR A 210 8.08 20.47 -9.66
N SER A 211 7.86 19.88 -8.48
CA SER A 211 6.55 19.84 -7.84
C SER A 211 6.08 21.23 -7.40
N LEU A 212 6.95 22.03 -6.77
CA LEU A 212 6.64 23.41 -6.40
C LEU A 212 6.25 24.24 -7.62
N VAL A 213 7.04 24.15 -8.69
CA VAL A 213 6.78 24.92 -9.92
C VAL A 213 5.50 24.46 -10.62
N LYS A 214 5.15 23.17 -10.56
CA LYS A 214 3.85 22.67 -11.02
C LYS A 214 2.70 23.28 -10.20
N GLU A 215 2.82 23.36 -8.88
CA GLU A 215 1.81 24.02 -8.03
C GLU A 215 1.68 25.51 -8.34
N VAL A 216 2.81 26.21 -8.52
CA VAL A 216 2.83 27.62 -8.91
C VAL A 216 2.16 27.82 -10.27
N ARG A 217 2.46 26.98 -11.26
CA ARG A 217 1.80 27.01 -12.57
C ARG A 217 0.29 26.93 -12.43
N GLN A 218 -0.22 25.94 -11.70
CA GLN A 218 -1.66 25.76 -11.50
C GLN A 218 -2.29 26.99 -10.83
N GLU A 219 -1.63 27.57 -9.84
CA GLU A 219 -2.14 28.73 -9.11
C GLU A 219 -2.13 29.99 -9.99
N VAL A 220 -1.06 30.20 -10.75
CA VAL A 220 -0.90 31.27 -11.73
C VAL A 220 -1.98 31.19 -12.82
N GLU A 221 -2.23 30.00 -13.37
CA GLU A 221 -3.28 29.77 -14.37
C GLU A 221 -4.68 29.98 -13.77
N LYS A 222 -4.92 29.47 -12.55
CA LYS A 222 -6.19 29.61 -11.84
C LYS A 222 -6.56 31.07 -11.57
N PHE A 223 -5.59 31.87 -11.13
CA PHE A 223 -5.79 33.30 -10.86
C PHE A 223 -5.55 34.19 -12.08
N LYS A 224 -5.23 33.59 -13.24
CA LYS A 224 -4.96 34.30 -14.51
C LYS A 224 -3.95 35.44 -14.34
N LEU A 225 -2.85 35.19 -13.62
CA LEU A 225 -1.80 36.19 -13.43
C LEU A 225 -1.01 36.45 -14.73
N PHE A 226 -1.07 35.51 -15.67
CA PHE A 226 -0.57 35.65 -17.04
C PHE A 226 -1.63 35.12 -18.01
N ASP A 227 -1.67 35.69 -19.21
CA ASP A 227 -2.58 35.26 -20.28
C ASP A 227 -2.18 33.88 -20.83
N LYS A 228 -0.88 33.59 -20.85
CA LYS A 228 -0.35 32.29 -21.26
C LYS A 228 0.77 31.82 -20.32
N VAL A 229 0.76 30.53 -20.01
CA VAL A 229 1.84 29.87 -19.27
C VAL A 229 2.38 28.72 -20.12
N VAL A 230 3.68 28.75 -20.37
CA VAL A 230 4.41 27.76 -21.18
C VAL A 230 5.36 27.02 -20.27
N SER A 231 5.35 25.69 -20.29
CA SER A 231 6.29 24.88 -19.52
C SER A 231 7.08 23.95 -20.42
N VAL A 232 8.39 23.91 -20.18
CA VAL A 232 9.34 23.16 -20.97
C VAL A 232 10.28 22.42 -20.03
N THR A 233 10.52 21.15 -20.31
CA THR A 233 11.54 20.37 -19.61
C THR A 233 12.86 20.51 -20.36
N VAL A 234 13.91 20.91 -19.64
CA VAL A 234 15.27 21.02 -20.16
C VAL A 234 16.04 19.77 -19.74
N SER A 235 16.57 19.03 -20.72
CA SER A 235 17.44 17.89 -20.47
C SER A 235 18.82 18.33 -20.01
N GLN A 236 19.57 17.42 -19.38
CA GLN A 236 20.96 17.68 -18.96
C GLN A 236 21.87 18.11 -20.12
N ASN A 237 21.64 17.54 -21.31
CA ASN A 237 22.19 18.01 -22.58
C ASN A 237 21.07 18.73 -23.33
N PRO A 238 21.01 20.08 -23.32
CA PRO A 238 19.89 20.81 -23.89
C PRO A 238 19.83 20.62 -25.42
N ASP A 239 18.70 20.10 -25.91
CA ASP A 239 18.37 20.11 -27.34
C ASP A 239 17.56 21.37 -27.66
N LEU A 240 18.21 22.36 -28.30
CA LEU A 240 17.55 23.61 -28.68
C LEU A 240 16.34 23.37 -29.58
N LYS A 241 16.41 22.44 -30.55
CA LYS A 241 15.27 22.16 -31.43
C LYS A 241 14.10 21.58 -30.64
N GLY A 242 14.38 20.67 -29.72
CA GLY A 242 13.43 20.06 -28.81
C GLY A 242 12.77 21.07 -27.87
N ILE A 243 13.55 21.97 -27.27
CA ILE A 243 13.04 23.08 -26.44
C ILE A 243 12.12 23.98 -27.26
N GLN A 244 12.56 24.41 -28.45
CA GLN A 244 11.74 25.23 -29.36
C GLN A 244 10.44 24.54 -29.76
N ARG A 245 10.48 23.21 -29.98
CA ARG A 245 9.28 22.41 -30.29
C ARG A 245 8.29 22.41 -29.12
N GLN A 246 8.76 22.12 -27.91
CA GLN A 246 7.92 22.13 -26.70
C GLN A 246 7.25 23.50 -26.49
N ILE A 247 7.99 24.60 -26.70
CA ILE A 247 7.42 25.96 -26.61
C ILE A 247 6.33 26.14 -27.66
N ALA A 248 6.59 25.76 -28.91
CA ALA A 248 5.63 25.88 -30.00
C ALA A 248 4.34 25.10 -29.72
N GLU A 249 4.45 23.86 -29.21
CA GLU A 249 3.31 23.03 -28.82
C GLU A 249 2.47 23.69 -27.72
N ASN A 250 3.11 24.23 -26.67
CA ASN A 250 2.41 24.96 -25.61
C ASN A 250 1.73 26.25 -26.10
N LEU A 251 2.20 26.84 -27.22
CA LEU A 251 1.65 28.03 -27.85
C LEU A 251 0.63 27.72 -28.96
N ASP A 252 0.28 26.44 -29.14
CA ASP A 252 -0.62 25.95 -30.18
C ASP A 252 -0.13 26.33 -31.60
N MET A 253 1.19 26.29 -31.78
CA MET A 253 1.91 26.74 -32.96
C MET A 253 2.65 25.59 -33.63
N LYS A 254 2.63 25.56 -34.97
CA LYS A 254 3.49 24.69 -35.77
C LYS A 254 4.79 25.40 -36.15
N ILE A 255 5.90 24.69 -35.97
CA ILE A 255 7.23 25.09 -36.44
C ILE A 255 7.79 23.94 -37.26
N GLU A 256 7.94 24.17 -38.56
CA GLU A 256 8.37 23.18 -39.56
C GLU A 256 9.80 23.48 -40.04
N GLU A 257 10.34 24.65 -39.67
CA GLU A 257 11.67 25.08 -40.05
C GLU A 257 12.74 24.24 -39.36
N GLU A 258 13.76 23.84 -40.11
CA GLU A 258 14.89 23.07 -39.56
C GLU A 258 15.97 23.94 -38.92
N SER A 259 16.03 25.23 -39.27
CA SER A 259 17.08 26.14 -38.80
C SER A 259 16.75 26.72 -37.42
N ILE A 260 17.60 26.44 -36.42
CA ILE A 260 17.43 26.92 -35.04
C ILE A 260 17.22 28.45 -34.97
N PRO A 261 18.03 29.30 -35.65
CA PRO A 261 17.79 30.75 -35.65
C PRO A 261 16.45 31.18 -36.24
N ILE A 262 15.98 30.50 -37.30
CA ILE A 262 14.68 30.83 -37.93
C ILE A 262 13.53 30.47 -36.98
N ARG A 263 13.62 29.29 -36.35
CA ARG A 263 12.68 28.85 -35.32
C ARG A 263 12.65 29.83 -34.13
N ALA A 264 13.82 30.27 -33.67
CA ALA A 264 13.97 31.23 -32.58
C ALA A 264 13.31 32.58 -32.89
N ALA A 265 13.58 33.13 -34.09
CA ALA A 265 12.96 34.38 -34.54
C ALA A 265 11.42 34.27 -34.62
N ARG A 266 10.93 33.12 -35.11
CA ARG A 266 9.50 32.83 -35.22
C ARG A 266 8.83 32.69 -33.84
N LEU A 267 9.47 32.00 -32.91
CA LEU A 267 9.02 31.91 -31.50
C LEU A 267 9.01 33.27 -30.84
N SER A 268 10.09 34.04 -30.96
CA SER A 268 10.17 35.38 -30.38
C SER A 268 9.03 36.28 -30.86
N LYS A 269 8.69 36.23 -32.15
CA LYS A 269 7.55 36.95 -32.72
C LYS A 269 6.22 36.51 -32.10
N ARG A 270 5.99 35.20 -31.97
CA ARG A 270 4.76 34.65 -31.38
C ARG A 270 4.62 34.99 -29.89
N LEU A 271 5.70 34.93 -29.14
CA LEU A 271 5.74 35.28 -27.71
C LEU A 271 5.40 36.76 -27.48
N LYS A 272 5.83 37.66 -28.37
CA LYS A 272 5.52 39.10 -28.31
C LYS A 272 4.06 39.45 -28.63
N GLN A 273 3.28 38.52 -29.18
CA GLN A 273 1.86 38.73 -29.42
C GLN A 273 1.02 38.48 -28.16
N GLU A 274 1.58 37.80 -27.16
CA GLU A 274 0.92 37.62 -25.87
C GLU A 274 1.14 38.85 -25.01
N LYS A 275 0.06 39.35 -24.42
CA LYS A 275 0.13 40.51 -23.51
C LYS A 275 0.88 40.13 -22.24
N SER A 276 0.63 38.97 -21.65
CA SER A 276 1.43 38.48 -20.52
C SER A 276 1.70 36.99 -20.62
N ILE A 277 2.99 36.63 -20.58
CA ILE A 277 3.44 35.24 -20.69
C ILE A 277 4.46 34.88 -19.62
N LEU A 278 4.28 33.70 -19.03
CA LEU A 278 5.26 33.06 -18.14
C LEU A 278 5.82 31.81 -18.83
N LEU A 279 7.13 31.78 -19.04
CA LEU A 279 7.86 30.59 -19.48
C LEU A 279 8.53 29.91 -18.29
N ILE A 280 8.30 28.62 -18.14
CA ILE A 280 8.88 27.77 -17.12
C ILE A 280 9.88 26.84 -17.80
N LEU A 281 11.16 26.96 -17.47
CA LEU A 281 12.21 26.05 -17.90
C LEU A 281 12.60 25.15 -16.72
N ASP A 282 12.05 23.95 -16.68
CA ASP A 282 12.26 23.00 -15.60
C ASP A 282 13.49 22.12 -15.86
N GLY A 283 14.45 22.12 -14.94
CA GLY A 283 15.63 21.26 -14.98
C GLY A 283 16.79 21.83 -15.77
N VAL A 284 17.12 23.13 -15.62
CA VAL A 284 18.29 23.73 -16.29
C VAL A 284 19.58 23.27 -15.60
N TRP A 285 20.41 22.50 -16.29
CA TRP A 285 21.69 21.96 -15.78
C TRP A 285 22.90 22.83 -16.09
N THR A 286 22.88 23.51 -17.22
CA THR A 286 23.96 24.36 -17.74
C THR A 286 23.39 25.64 -18.32
N ARG A 287 24.24 26.64 -18.54
CA ARG A 287 23.83 27.91 -19.15
C ARG A 287 23.20 27.66 -20.52
N LEU A 288 22.03 28.24 -20.73
CA LEU A 288 21.26 28.21 -21.96
C LEU A 288 21.09 29.64 -22.48
N GLU A 289 21.53 29.90 -23.71
CA GLU A 289 21.33 31.19 -24.35
C GLU A 289 19.86 31.36 -24.74
N LEU A 290 19.08 32.03 -23.88
CA LEU A 290 17.63 32.23 -24.10
C LEU A 290 17.32 32.86 -25.46
N ALA A 291 18.18 33.75 -25.95
CA ALA A 291 18.04 34.36 -27.27
C ALA A 291 18.10 33.33 -28.42
N GLU A 292 18.93 32.29 -28.31
CA GLU A 292 19.01 31.21 -29.31
C GLU A 292 17.77 30.31 -29.30
N VAL A 293 17.08 30.23 -28.17
CA VAL A 293 15.76 29.58 -28.08
C VAL A 293 14.68 30.46 -28.71
N GLY A 294 14.87 31.78 -28.72
CA GLY A 294 13.86 32.77 -29.12
C GLY A 294 13.13 33.41 -27.94
N ILE A 295 13.64 33.20 -26.72
CA ILE A 295 13.10 33.75 -25.48
C ILE A 295 13.86 35.04 -25.16
N ILE A 296 13.11 36.13 -24.99
CA ILE A 296 13.65 37.40 -24.51
C ILE A 296 12.74 37.81 -23.34
N PRO A 297 13.23 37.79 -22.10
CA PRO A 297 12.46 38.30 -20.96
C PRO A 297 12.37 39.83 -21.03
N TYR A 298 11.18 40.40 -20.83
CA TYR A 298 10.97 41.84 -20.82
C TYR A 298 9.70 42.21 -20.04
N THR A 299 9.62 43.47 -19.62
CA THR A 299 8.39 44.12 -19.14
C THR A 299 8.40 45.53 -19.72
N ASP A 300 7.44 45.87 -20.59
CA ASP A 300 7.38 47.17 -21.29
C ASP A 300 6.09 47.96 -21.00
N GLY A 301 5.44 47.65 -19.87
CA GLY A 301 4.25 48.34 -19.38
C GLY A 301 2.94 47.85 -20.01
N GLN A 302 2.96 47.45 -21.28
CA GLN A 302 1.81 46.82 -21.95
C GLN A 302 1.95 45.31 -21.99
N ASN A 303 3.17 44.82 -22.27
CA ASN A 303 3.47 43.41 -22.42
C ASN A 303 4.54 42.95 -21.43
N THR A 304 4.42 41.69 -21.00
CA THR A 304 5.32 41.07 -20.02
C THR A 304 5.67 39.66 -20.47
N CYS A 305 6.97 39.38 -20.58
CA CYS A 305 7.52 38.04 -20.76
C CYS A 305 8.44 37.71 -19.59
N LYS A 306 8.00 36.78 -18.74
CA LYS A 306 8.76 36.31 -17.59
C LYS A 306 9.24 34.90 -17.79
N VAL A 307 10.38 34.60 -17.18
CA VAL A 307 11.00 33.29 -17.20
C VAL A 307 11.26 32.85 -15.77
N LEU A 308 10.78 31.64 -15.46
CA LEU A 308 11.07 30.92 -14.24
C LEU A 308 11.93 29.72 -14.61
N ILE A 309 13.09 29.57 -13.99
CA ILE A 309 13.95 28.40 -14.19
C ILE A 309 14.06 27.60 -12.91
N THR A 310 14.14 26.28 -13.03
CA THR A 310 14.59 25.43 -11.92
C THR A 310 16.00 24.91 -12.21
N SER A 311 16.86 24.86 -11.19
CA SER A 311 18.19 24.26 -11.32
C SER A 311 18.60 23.51 -10.05
N ARG A 312 19.61 22.65 -10.15
CA ARG A 312 20.25 22.04 -8.99
C ARG A 312 21.31 22.96 -8.37
N ASN A 313 21.85 23.87 -9.16
CA ASN A 313 22.98 24.71 -8.77
C ASN A 313 22.59 26.20 -8.89
N LEU A 314 22.84 26.95 -7.81
CA LEU A 314 22.66 28.40 -7.79
C LEU A 314 23.53 29.12 -8.84
N ASP A 315 24.75 28.63 -9.10
CA ASP A 315 25.65 29.22 -10.11
C ASP A 315 25.04 29.15 -11.51
N VAL A 316 24.30 28.09 -11.81
CA VAL A 316 23.58 27.97 -13.09
C VAL A 316 22.50 29.04 -13.17
N CYS A 317 21.76 29.30 -12.08
CA CYS A 317 20.79 30.39 -12.04
C CYS A 317 21.44 31.75 -12.31
N TYR A 318 22.57 32.07 -11.65
CA TYR A 318 23.29 33.31 -11.93
C TYR A 318 23.81 33.38 -13.37
N SER A 319 24.30 32.27 -13.92
CA SER A 319 24.80 32.21 -15.30
C SER A 319 23.71 32.47 -16.35
N MET A 320 22.45 32.16 -16.02
CA MET A 320 21.28 32.47 -16.83
C MET A 320 20.86 33.95 -16.71
N GLY A 321 21.39 34.68 -15.73
CA GLY A 321 21.06 36.08 -15.48
C GLY A 321 19.85 36.28 -14.55
N THR A 322 19.54 35.31 -13.68
CA THR A 322 18.43 35.47 -12.73
C THR A 322 18.69 36.63 -11.77
N THR A 323 17.62 37.37 -11.46
CA THR A 323 17.67 38.56 -10.58
C THR A 323 17.17 38.27 -9.17
N LYS A 324 16.36 37.22 -9.02
CA LYS A 324 15.88 36.69 -7.75
C LYS A 324 16.02 35.18 -7.77
N ASN A 325 16.66 34.62 -6.75
CA ASN A 325 16.85 33.19 -6.58
C ASN A 325 16.21 32.75 -5.27
N ILE A 326 15.44 31.67 -5.32
CA ILE A 326 14.77 31.09 -4.15
C ILE A 326 15.29 29.66 -3.96
N GLU A 327 15.83 29.39 -2.78
CA GLU A 327 16.29 28.06 -2.41
C GLU A 327 15.13 27.18 -1.92
N ILE A 328 15.09 25.94 -2.39
CA ILE A 328 14.30 24.88 -1.77
C ILE A 328 15.24 23.98 -0.99
N GLN A 329 15.17 24.09 0.32
CA GLN A 329 15.89 23.20 1.22
C GLN A 329 15.18 21.85 1.33
N GLY A 330 15.96 20.78 1.37
CA GLY A 330 15.46 19.45 1.68
C GLY A 330 15.01 19.37 3.14
N LEU A 331 14.16 18.39 3.45
CA LEU A 331 13.94 18.01 4.84
C LEU A 331 15.29 17.47 5.37
N CYS A 332 15.94 18.20 6.26
CA CYS A 332 17.12 17.68 6.94
C CYS A 332 16.71 16.42 7.71
N TYR A 333 17.15 15.25 7.24
CA TYR A 333 17.27 14.08 8.11
C TYR A 333 18.53 14.32 8.94
N VAL A 334 18.36 14.87 10.14
CA VAL A 334 19.40 14.89 11.19
C VAL A 334 19.29 13.61 12.00
#